data_AF-D9X6P6-F1
#
_entry.id   AF-D9X6P6-F1
#
_cell.length_a   1.000
_cell.length_b   1.000
_cell.length_c   1.000
_cell.angle_alpha   90.00
_cell.angle_beta   90.00
_cell.angle_gamma   90.00
#
_symmetry.space_group_name_H-M   'P 1'
#
loop_
_entity.id
_entity.type
_entity.pdbx_description
1 polymer ?
#
loop_
_entity_poly.entity_id
_entity_poly.type
_entity_poly.pdbx_seq_one_letter_code
_entity_poly.pdbx_strand_id
1 'polypeptide(L)'
;MRWADVVGTPVADPINEPWPGGTRAQLASLGIRVTTITESFTTAMPTELEAATLRIGSGVPVLRYTRRHITDTGRVVEVAHPIVRRGDTTIVDFRIELDD
;
A
#
# COMPACT_ATOMS: atom_id res chain seq x y z
N MET A 1 -12.56 2.52 2.42
CA MET A 1 -12.67 3.94 2.82
C MET A 1 -13.16 4.72 1.61
N ARG A 2 -14.07 5.66 1.80
CA ARG A 2 -14.54 6.57 0.75
C ARG A 2 -13.71 7.84 0.81
N TRP A 3 -13.54 8.53 -0.31
CA TRP A 3 -12.87 9.85 -0.34
C TRP A 3 -13.51 10.84 0.65
N ALA A 4 -14.83 10.77 0.81
CA ALA A 4 -15.58 11.58 1.77
C ALA A 4 -15.14 11.39 3.23
N ASP A 5 -14.48 10.28 3.58
CA ASP A 5 -14.02 10.02 4.94
C ASP A 5 -12.73 10.80 5.28
N VAL A 6 -12.01 11.31 4.28
CA VAL A 6 -10.70 11.99 4.44
C VAL A 6 -10.64 13.39 3.84
N VAL A 7 -11.56 13.72 2.94
CA VAL A 7 -11.63 15.05 2.32
C VAL A 7 -11.74 16.15 3.39
N GLY A 8 -10.94 17.22 3.25
CA GLY A 8 -10.92 18.34 4.19
C GLY A 8 -10.11 18.09 5.47
N THR A 9 -9.54 16.90 5.64
CA THR A 9 -8.56 16.65 6.71
C THR A 9 -7.14 17.00 6.23
N PRO A 10 -6.19 17.25 7.15
CA PRO A 10 -4.81 17.56 6.79
C PRO A 10 -4.10 16.50 5.93
N VAL A 11 -4.56 15.24 5.96
CA VAL A 11 -3.98 14.17 5.12
C VAL A 11 -4.40 14.28 3.64
N ALA A 12 -5.45 15.04 3.33
CA ALA A 12 -5.94 15.24 1.96
C ALA A 12 -5.66 16.66 1.43
N ASP A 13 -4.74 17.40 2.05
CA ASP A 13 -4.38 18.76 1.63
C ASP A 13 -3.54 18.74 0.33
N PRO A 14 -4.07 19.24 -0.80
CA PRO A 14 -3.42 19.16 -2.10
C PRO A 14 -2.15 20.03 -2.20
N ILE A 15 -1.97 21.04 -1.35
CA ILE A 15 -0.78 21.92 -1.39
C ILE A 15 0.50 21.14 -1.10
N ASN A 16 0.38 20.05 -0.35
CA ASN A 16 1.52 19.27 0.10
C ASN A 16 1.78 18.03 -0.77
N GLU A 17 0.97 17.80 -1.82
CA GLU A 17 1.18 16.69 -2.76
C GLU A 17 2.08 17.06 -3.96
N PRO A 18 2.99 16.17 -4.40
CA PRO A 18 3.36 14.90 -3.76
C PRO A 18 4.27 15.14 -2.53
N TRP A 19 3.95 14.48 -1.42
CA TRP A 19 4.73 14.60 -0.19
C TRP A 19 6.14 14.03 -0.39
N PRO A 20 7.22 14.80 -0.15
CA PRO A 20 8.57 14.27 -0.14
C PRO A 20 8.69 13.14 0.88
N GLY A 21 9.14 11.95 0.46
CA GLY A 21 9.22 10.77 1.33
C GLY A 21 7.94 9.93 1.45
N GLY A 22 6.88 10.29 0.71
CA GLY A 22 5.66 9.49 0.58
C GLY A 22 4.81 9.43 1.85
N THR A 23 3.90 8.45 1.90
CA THR A 23 2.86 8.31 2.93
C THR A 23 3.39 8.32 4.36
N ARG A 24 4.56 7.72 4.62
CA ARG A 24 5.16 7.72 5.97
C ARG A 24 5.63 9.11 6.40
N ALA A 25 6.25 9.86 5.49
CA ALA A 25 6.71 11.22 5.77
C ALA A 25 5.53 12.17 5.98
N GLN A 26 4.48 12.02 5.16
CA GLN A 26 3.21 12.72 5.33
C GLN A 26 2.57 12.44 6.70
N LEU A 27 2.44 11.16 7.09
CA LEU A 27 1.89 10.82 8.40
C LEU A 27 2.75 11.40 9.53
N ALA A 28 4.08 11.35 9.39
CA ALA A 28 4.98 11.92 10.38
C ALA A 28 4.83 13.45 10.51
N SER A 29 4.63 14.20 9.41
CA SER A 29 4.40 15.65 9.46
C SER A 29 3.06 16.01 10.14
N LEU A 30 2.14 15.06 10.22
CA LEU A 30 0.88 15.19 10.96
C LEU A 30 0.97 14.68 12.41
N GLY A 31 2.17 14.36 12.90
CA GLY A 31 2.38 13.81 14.25
C GLY A 31 2.00 12.34 14.40
N ILE A 32 1.76 11.63 13.30
CA ILE A 32 1.40 10.20 13.29
C ILE A 32 2.67 9.38 13.02
N ARG A 33 3.20 8.74 14.06
CA ARG A 33 4.36 7.86 13.95
C ARG A 33 3.94 6.43 13.63
N VAL A 34 4.30 5.96 12.43
CA VAL A 34 4.19 4.54 12.07
C VAL A 34 5.40 3.78 12.61
N THR A 35 5.15 2.69 13.34
CA THR A 35 6.21 1.80 13.86
C THR A 35 6.22 0.44 13.18
N THR A 36 5.08 -0.02 12.69
CA THR A 36 4.94 -1.35 12.12
C THR A 36 4.23 -1.28 10.78
N ILE A 37 4.72 -2.06 9.82
CA ILE A 37 4.03 -2.32 8.56
C ILE A 37 3.73 -3.81 8.52
N THR A 38 2.48 -4.16 8.18
CA THR A 38 2.15 -5.54 7.82
C THR A 38 1.71 -5.61 6.37
N GLU A 39 2.09 -6.71 5.73
CA GLU A 39 1.69 -7.00 4.36
C GLU A 39 1.15 -8.42 4.27
N SER A 40 0.04 -8.58 3.55
CA SER A 40 -0.57 -9.90 3.29
C SER A 40 -0.71 -10.09 1.79
N PHE A 41 -0.03 -11.10 1.25
CA PHE A 41 0.06 -11.37 -0.18
C PHE A 41 -0.84 -12.54 -0.59
N THR A 42 -1.44 -12.45 -1.77
CA THR A 42 -2.14 -13.53 -2.47
C THR A 42 -1.82 -13.46 -3.96
N THR A 43 -2.06 -14.55 -4.69
CA THR A 43 -1.90 -14.60 -6.14
C THR A 43 -3.16 -15.17 -6.78
N ALA A 44 -3.56 -14.65 -7.94
CA ALA A 44 -4.62 -15.23 -8.76
C ALA A 44 -4.52 -14.72 -10.21
N MET A 45 -5.34 -15.26 -11.12
CA MET A 45 -5.50 -14.67 -12.45
C MET A 45 -6.09 -13.24 -12.36
N PRO A 46 -5.78 -12.37 -13.34
CA PRO A 46 -6.33 -11.02 -13.38
C PRO A 46 -7.80 -11.05 -13.79
N THR A 47 -8.56 -10.10 -13.25
CA THR A 47 -9.84 -9.67 -13.84
C THR A 47 -9.59 -8.95 -15.18
N GLU A 48 -10.62 -8.77 -15.99
CA GLU A 48 -10.49 -8.04 -17.27
C GLU A 48 -9.99 -6.60 -17.08
N LEU A 49 -10.49 -5.91 -16.04
CA LEU A 49 -10.06 -4.56 -15.71
C LEU A 49 -8.59 -4.52 -15.30
N GLU A 50 -8.14 -5.46 -14.47
CA GLU A 50 -6.72 -5.55 -14.07
C GLU A 50 -5.83 -5.88 -15.27
N ALA A 51 -6.25 -6.80 -16.14
CA ALA A 51 -5.52 -7.15 -17.35
C ALA A 51 -5.34 -5.94 -18.28
N ALA A 52 -6.41 -5.17 -18.50
CA ALA A 52 -6.36 -3.94 -19.30
C ALA A 52 -5.48 -2.85 -18.63
N THR A 53 -5.67 -2.63 -17.33
CA THR A 53 -4.95 -1.59 -16.57
C THR A 53 -3.45 -1.89 -16.50
N LEU A 54 -3.08 -3.15 -16.27
CA LEU A 54 -1.68 -3.59 -16.17
C LEU A 54 -1.06 -3.94 -17.53
N ARG A 55 -1.85 -3.93 -18.61
CA ARG A 55 -1.45 -4.29 -19.98
C ARG A 55 -0.80 -5.67 -20.04
N ILE A 56 -1.50 -6.67 -19.49
CA ILE A 56 -1.08 -8.07 -19.48
C ILE A 56 -2.13 -8.98 -20.12
N GLY A 57 -1.70 -10.14 -20.60
CA GLY A 57 -2.63 -11.19 -21.05
C GLY A 57 -3.31 -11.90 -19.87
N SER A 58 -4.45 -12.54 -20.12
CA SER A 58 -5.20 -13.30 -19.11
C SER A 58 -4.43 -14.49 -18.50
N GLY A 59 -3.37 -14.94 -19.18
CA GLY A 59 -2.47 -15.99 -18.68
C GLY A 59 -1.37 -15.50 -17.73
N VAL A 60 -1.24 -14.19 -17.50
CA VAL A 60 -0.25 -13.63 -16.58
C VAL A 60 -0.90 -13.44 -15.21
N PRO A 61 -0.53 -14.21 -14.16
CA PRO A 61 -1.11 -14.05 -12.83
C PRO A 61 -0.73 -12.67 -12.26
N VAL A 62 -1.53 -12.20 -11.29
CA VAL A 62 -1.24 -10.98 -10.55
C VAL A 62 -0.99 -11.28 -9.08
N LEU A 63 -0.01 -10.56 -8.52
CA LEU A 63 0.24 -10.51 -7.09
C LEU A 63 -0.66 -9.44 -6.48
N ARG A 64 -1.48 -9.80 -5.51
CA ARG A 64 -2.32 -8.88 -4.74
C ARG A 64 -1.81 -8.81 -3.32
N TYR A 65 -1.75 -7.61 -2.76
CA TYR A 65 -1.39 -7.48 -1.36
C TYR A 65 -2.08 -6.33 -0.67
N THR A 66 -2.27 -6.51 0.63
CA THR A 66 -2.79 -5.48 1.53
C THR A 66 -1.64 -4.99 2.38
N ARG A 67 -1.34 -3.69 2.32
CA ARG A 67 -0.37 -3.05 3.21
C ARG A 67 -1.11 -2.26 4.28
N ARG A 68 -0.68 -2.39 5.54
CA ARG A 68 -1.21 -1.62 6.67
C ARG A 68 -0.09 -0.91 7.40
N HIS A 69 -0.25 0.38 7.66
CA HIS A 69 0.64 1.15 8.53
C HIS A 69 0.02 1.24 9.93
N ILE A 70 0.81 0.89 10.94
CA ILE A 70 0.37 0.73 12.33
C ILE A 70 1.25 1.58 13.24
N THR A 71 0.63 2.33 14.16
CA THR A 71 1.33 3.14 15.17
C THR A 71 1.84 2.28 16.33
N ASP A 72 2.64 2.90 17.20
CA ASP A 72 3.11 2.32 18.48
C ASP A 72 1.96 1.89 19.40
N THR A 73 0.82 2.59 19.33
CA THR A 73 -0.41 2.24 20.05
C THR A 73 -1.21 1.09 19.41
N GLY A 74 -0.72 0.50 18.31
CA GLY A 74 -1.42 -0.55 17.56
C GLY A 74 -2.56 -0.05 16.65
N ARG A 75 -2.75 1.27 16.53
CA ARG A 75 -3.78 1.86 15.66
C ARG A 75 -3.36 1.75 14.19
N VAL A 76 -4.22 1.17 13.35
CA VAL A 76 -4.05 1.21 11.88
C VAL A 76 -4.40 2.60 11.38
N VAL A 77 -3.47 3.25 10.69
CA VAL A 77 -3.60 4.64 10.22
C VAL A 77 -3.65 4.79 8.70
N GLU A 78 -3.21 3.76 7.97
CA GLU A 78 -3.35 3.68 6.53
C GLU A 78 -3.52 2.22 6.11
N VAL A 79 -4.35 2.01 5.08
CA VAL A 79 -4.55 0.70 4.45
C VAL A 79 -4.58 0.86 2.94
N ALA A 80 -3.60 0.26 2.26
CA ALA A 80 -3.61 0.11 0.81
C ALA A 80 -4.17 -1.27 0.47
N HIS A 81 -5.38 -1.31 -0.10
CA HIS A 81 -6.09 -2.55 -0.39
C HIS A 81 -7.04 -2.46 -1.61
N PRO A 82 -6.95 -3.40 -2.57
CA PRO A 82 -5.80 -4.24 -2.87
C PRO A 82 -4.75 -3.45 -3.66
N ILE A 83 -3.47 -3.63 -3.36
CA ILE A 83 -2.41 -3.30 -4.32
C ILE A 83 -2.30 -4.49 -5.28
N VAL A 84 -2.36 -4.22 -6.59
CA VAL A 84 -2.28 -5.25 -7.64
C VAL A 84 -1.05 -5.00 -8.50
N ARG A 85 -0.21 -6.02 -8.66
CA ARG A 85 1.00 -5.97 -9.48
C ARG A 85 1.05 -7.17 -10.43
N ARG A 86 1.70 -6.99 -11.58
CA ARG A 86 1.94 -8.09 -12.53
C ARG A 86 2.83 -9.15 -11.90
N GLY A 87 2.44 -10.42 -11.98
CA GLY A 87 3.21 -11.52 -11.40
C GLY A 87 4.49 -11.86 -12.17
N ASP A 88 4.57 -11.52 -13.46
CA ASP A 88 5.71 -11.83 -14.33
C ASP A 88 6.90 -10.89 -14.18
N THR A 89 6.71 -9.72 -13.56
CA THR A 89 7.77 -8.71 -13.37
C THR A 89 8.00 -8.29 -11.92
N THR A 90 7.14 -8.73 -11.00
CA THR A 90 7.23 -8.29 -9.60
C THR A 90 8.06 -9.25 -8.78
N ILE A 91 9.08 -8.72 -8.11
CA ILE A 91 9.88 -9.46 -7.14
C ILE A 91 9.57 -8.87 -5.75
N VAL A 92 9.19 -9.73 -4.81
CA VAL A 92 9.12 -9.40 -3.39
C VAL A 92 10.34 -10.00 -2.74
N ASP A 93 11.33 -9.15 -2.47
CA ASP A 93 12.58 -9.55 -1.83
C ASP A 93 12.58 -9.08 -0.37
N PHE A 94 12.95 -9.97 0.55
CA PHE A 94 13.05 -9.65 1.96
C PHE A 94 14.20 -10.40 2.60
N ARG A 95 14.82 -9.74 3.59
CA ARG A 95 15.81 -10.31 4.48
C ARG A 95 15.23 -10.31 5.88
N ILE A 96 15.14 -11.48 6.49
CA ILE A 96 14.74 -11.65 7.89
C ILE A 96 16.02 -11.99 8.64
N GLU A 97 16.45 -11.07 9.50
CA GLU A 97 17.48 -11.36 10.50
C GLU A 97 16.82 -12.17 11.61
N LEU A 98 17.45 -13.26 12.01
CA LEU A 98 17.08 -14.01 13.20
C LEU A 98 18.02 -13.54 14.30
N ASP A 99 17.48 -13.18 15.46
CA ASP A 99 18.27 -13.15 16.67
C ASP A 99 18.51 -14.62 17.09
N ASP A 100 19.74 -14.98 17.50
CA ASP A 100 20.05 -16.32 18.03
C ASP A 100 19.21 -16.66 19.28
#